data_AF-A0A858RBJ7-F1
#
_entry.id   AF-A0A858RBJ7-F1
#
_cell.length_a   1.000
_cell.length_b   1.000
_cell.length_c   1.000
_cell.angle_alpha   90.00
_cell.angle_beta   90.00
_cell.angle_gamma   90.00
#
_symmetry.space_group_name_H-M   'P 1'
#
loop_
_entity.id
_entity.type
_entity.pdbx_description
1 polymer ?
#
loop_
_entity_poly.entity_id
_entity_poly.type
_entity_poly.pdbx_seq_one_letter_code
_entity_poly.pdbx_strand_id
1 'polypeptide(L)'
;MTSLLADLANETTSLVRKEVELAKAELSEKATEAGKGVASLAIGGAVAFCGLLVLLAALVLVLDTFLPSWAAALVVGVVVLGIGFVMIQSGRKKLSATSLQPTRTIETVKDDARWAKTQISQ
;
A
#
# COMPACT_ATOMS: atom_id res chain seq x y z
N MET A 1 22.61 -47.35 15.18
CA MET A 1 22.05 -46.73 13.95
C MET A 1 20.75 -45.96 14.23
N THR A 2 19.86 -46.46 15.09
CA THR A 2 18.61 -45.76 15.46
C THR A 2 18.81 -44.44 16.22
N SER A 3 19.88 -44.29 17.01
CA SER A 3 20.18 -43.04 17.74
C SER A 3 20.53 -41.86 16.83
N LEU A 4 21.34 -42.08 15.80
CA LEU A 4 21.76 -41.02 14.85
C LEU A 4 20.59 -40.49 14.00
N LEU A 5 19.64 -41.36 13.65
CA LEU A 5 18.42 -40.95 12.94
C LEU A 5 17.49 -40.13 13.85
N ALA A 6 17.44 -40.46 15.15
CA ALA A 6 16.67 -39.68 16.13
C ALA A 6 17.31 -38.31 16.38
N ASP A 7 18.64 -38.23 16.46
CA ASP A 7 19.38 -36.97 16.63
C ASP A 7 19.22 -36.06 15.39
N LEU A 8 19.33 -36.61 14.18
CA LEU A 8 19.12 -35.86 12.94
C LEU A 8 17.67 -35.35 12.78
N ALA A 9 16.68 -36.16 13.20
CA ALA A 9 15.28 -35.73 13.22
C ALA A 9 15.04 -34.59 14.23
N ASN A 10 15.70 -34.63 15.39
CA ASN A 10 15.65 -33.57 16.38
C ASN A 10 16.36 -32.29 15.91
N GLU A 11 17.53 -32.40 15.27
CA GLU A 11 18.23 -31.25 14.68
C GLU A 11 17.41 -30.61 13.56
N THR A 12 16.83 -31.42 12.66
CA THR A 12 15.98 -30.90 11.58
C THR A 12 14.76 -30.16 12.13
N THR A 13 14.12 -30.71 13.18
CA THR A 13 13.00 -30.06 13.86
C THR A 13 13.42 -28.75 14.53
N SER A 14 14.61 -28.72 15.14
CA SER A 14 15.21 -27.52 15.75
C SER A 14 15.52 -26.45 14.70
N LEU A 15 16.07 -26.83 13.55
CA LEU A 15 16.34 -25.91 12.43
C LEU A 15 15.06 -25.30 11.88
N VAL A 16 14.03 -26.12 11.61
CA VAL A 16 12.72 -25.61 11.14
C VAL A 16 12.13 -24.62 12.12
N ARG A 17 12.22 -24.90 13.43
CA ARG A 17 11.75 -23.96 14.45
C ARG A 17 12.53 -22.64 14.44
N LYS A 18 13.86 -22.69 14.26
CA LYS A 18 14.71 -21.48 14.15
C LYS A 18 14.38 -20.67 12.90
N GLU A 19 14.17 -21.31 11.76
CA GLU A 19 13.78 -20.65 10.51
C GLU A 19 12.41 -19.95 10.66
N VAL A 20 11.46 -20.57 11.33
CA VAL A 20 10.16 -19.95 11.64
C VAL A 20 10.33 -18.76 12.59
N GLU A 21 11.17 -18.90 13.63
CA GLU A 21 11.48 -17.80 14.55
C GLU A 21 12.19 -16.63 13.84
N LEU A 22 13.11 -16.93 12.92
CA LEU A 22 13.82 -15.96 12.11
C LEU A 22 12.87 -15.25 11.14
N ALA A 23 12.07 -15.99 10.40
CA ALA A 23 11.05 -15.45 9.49
C ALA A 23 10.06 -14.55 10.25
N LYS A 24 9.65 -14.96 11.46
CA LYS A 24 8.79 -14.12 12.32
C LYS A 24 9.50 -12.84 12.76
N ALA A 25 10.78 -12.91 13.13
CA ALA A 25 11.55 -11.73 13.49
C ALA A 25 11.69 -10.76 12.31
N GLU A 26 12.03 -11.27 11.12
CA GLU A 26 12.15 -10.47 9.90
C GLU A 26 10.80 -9.83 9.52
N LEU A 27 9.70 -10.59 9.53
CA LEU A 27 8.37 -10.05 9.28
C LEU A 27 7.99 -8.95 10.29
N SER A 28 8.35 -9.13 11.57
CA SER A 28 8.11 -8.12 12.61
C SER A 28 8.94 -6.85 12.38
N GLU A 29 10.19 -6.99 11.96
CA GLU A 29 11.06 -5.87 11.63
C GLU A 29 10.53 -5.11 10.42
N LYS A 30 10.20 -5.82 9.33
CA LYS A 30 9.59 -5.22 8.12
C LYS A 30 8.27 -4.54 8.43
N ALA A 31 7.41 -5.14 9.25
CA ALA A 31 6.15 -4.54 9.68
C ALA A 31 6.38 -3.26 10.49
N THR A 32 7.39 -3.24 11.37
CA THR A 32 7.76 -2.07 12.17
C THR A 32 8.30 -0.94 11.29
N GLU A 33 9.18 -1.25 10.34
CA GLU A 33 9.74 -0.29 9.40
C GLU A 33 8.66 0.31 8.50
N ALA A 34 7.79 -0.53 7.93
CA ALA A 34 6.62 -0.09 7.17
C ALA A 34 5.68 0.77 8.04
N GLY A 35 5.44 0.38 9.29
CA GLY A 35 4.63 1.13 10.24
C GLY A 35 5.20 2.52 10.55
N LYS A 36 6.52 2.64 10.73
CA LYS A 36 7.20 3.94 10.90
C LYS A 36 7.05 4.81 9.65
N GLY A 37 7.19 4.24 8.47
CA GLY A 37 6.98 4.94 7.19
C GLY A 37 5.55 5.46 7.02
N VAL A 38 4.54 4.64 7.37
CA VAL A 38 3.13 5.06 7.35
C VAL A 38 2.88 6.16 8.38
N ALA A 39 3.46 6.06 9.58
CA ALA A 39 3.31 7.07 10.62
C ALA A 39 3.92 8.42 10.20
N SER A 40 5.13 8.43 9.64
CA SER A 40 5.77 9.66 9.16
C SER A 40 5.00 10.29 8.01
N LEU A 41 4.49 9.48 7.08
CA LEU A 41 3.64 9.96 5.98
C LEU A 41 2.32 10.55 6.50
N ALA A 42 1.70 9.93 7.50
CA ALA A 42 0.47 10.44 8.11
C ALA A 42 0.71 11.79 8.81
N ILE A 43 1.77 11.91 9.61
CA ILE A 43 2.12 13.15 10.32
C ILE A 43 2.48 14.24 9.31
N GLY A 44 3.39 13.95 8.38
CA GLY A 44 3.79 14.90 7.34
C GLY A 44 2.61 15.33 6.47
N GLY A 45 1.74 14.39 6.12
CA GLY A 45 0.50 14.65 5.39
C GLY A 45 -0.46 15.55 6.17
N ALA A 46 -0.62 15.35 7.48
CA ALA A 46 -1.45 16.20 8.33
C ALA A 46 -0.90 17.64 8.40
N VAL A 47 0.42 17.79 8.57
CA VAL A 47 1.07 19.11 8.59
C VAL A 47 0.93 19.81 7.24
N ALA A 48 1.18 19.11 6.14
CA ALA A 48 1.00 19.64 4.79
C ALA A 48 -0.45 20.04 4.52
N PHE A 49 -1.42 19.26 5.01
CA PHE A 49 -2.84 19.57 4.92
C PHE A 49 -3.20 20.85 5.67
N CYS A 50 -2.69 21.04 6.90
CA CYS A 50 -2.85 22.31 7.61
C CYS A 50 -2.26 23.49 6.82
N GLY A 51 -1.07 23.33 6.24
CA GLY A 51 -0.46 24.34 5.38
C GLY A 51 -1.32 24.66 4.14
N LEU A 52 -1.92 23.63 3.52
CA LEU A 52 -2.85 23.80 2.41
C LEU A 52 -4.08 24.62 2.83
N LEU A 53 -4.67 24.36 4.00
CA LEU A 53 -5.81 25.14 4.50
C LEU A 53 -5.45 26.62 4.67
N VAL A 54 -4.25 26.93 5.18
CA VAL A 54 -3.76 28.31 5.30
C VAL A 54 -3.58 28.96 3.92
N LEU A 55 -3.04 28.23 2.94
CA LEU A 55 -2.91 28.72 1.56
C LEU A 55 -4.27 28.95 0.90
N LEU A 56 -5.24 28.06 1.12
CA LEU A 56 -6.61 28.26 0.62
C LEU A 56 -7.27 29.47 1.26
N ALA A 57 -7.10 29.68 2.56
CA ALA A 57 -7.58 30.88 3.24
C ALA A 57 -6.92 32.14 2.66
N ALA A 58 -5.60 32.12 2.43
CA ALA A 58 -4.90 33.22 1.77
C ALA A 58 -5.43 33.48 0.36
N LEU A 59 -5.73 32.44 -0.42
CA LEU A 59 -6.33 32.58 -1.75
C LEU A 59 -7.71 33.21 -1.68
N VAL A 60 -8.54 32.83 -0.70
CA VAL A 60 -9.85 33.45 -0.47
C VAL A 60 -9.69 34.94 -0.15
N LEU A 61 -8.74 35.30 0.74
CA LEU A 61 -8.48 36.71 1.09
C LEU A 61 -7.98 37.53 -0.10
N VAL A 62 -7.15 36.94 -0.97
CA VAL A 62 -6.73 37.61 -2.21
C VAL A 62 -7.93 37.84 -3.12
N LEU A 63 -8.80 36.84 -3.28
CA LEU A 63 -9.98 36.94 -4.15
C LEU A 63 -11.06 37.88 -3.58
N ASP A 64 -11.12 38.01 -2.25
CA ASP A 64 -11.98 38.95 -1.53
C ASP A 64 -11.71 40.42 -1.90
N THR A 65 -10.51 40.73 -2.42
CA THR A 65 -10.20 42.08 -2.94
C THR A 65 -10.95 42.41 -4.24
N PHE A 66 -11.46 41.40 -4.94
CA PHE A 66 -12.15 41.55 -6.22
C PHE A 66 -13.64 41.19 -6.16
N LEU A 67 -14.05 40.37 -5.19
CA LEU A 67 -15.39 39.82 -5.05
C LEU A 67 -15.82 39.84 -3.58
N PRO A 68 -17.13 39.83 -3.26
CA PRO A 68 -17.58 39.64 -1.88
C PRO A 68 -17.03 38.33 -1.26
N SER A 69 -16.68 38.37 0.02
CA SER A 69 -16.08 37.25 0.78
C SER A 69 -16.79 35.91 0.59
N TRP A 70 -18.13 35.91 0.58
CA TRP A 70 -18.92 34.70 0.37
C TRP A 70 -18.72 34.11 -1.05
N ALA A 71 -18.59 34.95 -2.06
CA ALA A 71 -18.37 34.53 -3.45
C ALA A 71 -16.94 34.05 -3.66
N ALA A 72 -15.95 34.75 -3.08
CA ALA A 72 -14.56 34.33 -3.07
C ALA A 72 -14.38 32.92 -2.48
N ALA A 73 -14.99 32.68 -1.30
CA ALA A 73 -14.96 31.38 -0.64
C ALA A 73 -15.64 30.28 -1.48
N LEU A 74 -16.76 30.58 -2.13
CA LEU A 74 -17.45 29.62 -3.00
C LEU A 74 -16.61 29.24 -4.22
N VAL A 75 -16.00 30.21 -4.90
CA VAL A 75 -15.17 29.95 -6.08
C VAL A 75 -14.00 29.05 -5.72
N VAL A 76 -13.25 29.38 -4.66
CA VAL A 76 -12.13 28.55 -4.20
C VAL A 76 -12.61 27.16 -3.79
N GLY A 77 -13.73 27.08 -3.06
CA GLY A 77 -14.32 25.82 -2.63
C GLY A 77 -14.70 24.91 -3.79
N VAL A 78 -15.35 25.45 -4.83
CA VAL A 78 -15.73 24.68 -6.03
C VAL A 78 -14.50 24.17 -6.78
N VAL A 79 -13.46 25.01 -6.94
CA VAL A 79 -12.22 24.60 -7.60
C VAL A 79 -11.54 23.46 -6.84
N VAL A 80 -11.40 23.58 -5.52
CA VAL A 80 -10.78 22.54 -4.67
C VAL A 80 -11.60 21.25 -4.67
N LEU A 81 -12.93 21.34 -4.61
CA LEU A 81 -13.81 20.17 -4.73
C LEU A 81 -13.66 19.48 -6.08
N GLY A 82 -13.54 20.24 -7.18
CA GLY A 82 -13.28 19.69 -8.51
C GLY A 82 -11.97 18.91 -8.57
N ILE A 83 -10.89 19.47 -8.03
CA ILE A 83 -9.59 18.79 -7.94
C ILE A 83 -9.72 17.51 -7.09
N GLY A 84 -10.35 17.61 -5.91
CA GLY A 84 -10.56 16.47 -5.02
C GLY A 84 -11.37 15.35 -5.67
N PHE A 85 -12.42 15.68 -6.42
CA PHE A 85 -13.22 14.71 -7.16
C PHE A 85 -12.39 13.94 -8.19
N VAL A 86 -11.56 14.63 -8.97
CA VAL A 86 -10.66 14.01 -9.96
C VAL A 86 -9.62 13.11 -9.29
N MET A 87 -9.05 13.55 -8.16
CA MET A 87 -8.09 12.75 -7.39
C MET A 87 -8.73 11.47 -6.84
N ILE A 88 -9.93 11.56 -6.25
CA ILE A 88 -10.69 10.41 -5.76
C ILE A 88 -10.95 9.42 -6.91
N GLN A 89 -11.42 9.92 -8.05
CA GLN A 89 -11.73 9.07 -9.19
C GLN A 89 -10.48 8.37 -9.74
N SER A 90 -9.35 9.08 -9.80
CA SER A 90 -8.05 8.52 -10.19
C SER A 90 -7.55 7.47 -9.19
N GLY A 91 -7.68 7.72 -7.90
CA GLY A 91 -7.31 6.78 -6.84
C GLY A 91 -8.15 5.51 -6.89
N ARG A 92 -9.48 5.65 -7.04
CA ARG A 92 -10.40 4.51 -7.22
C ARG A 92 -10.04 3.65 -8.44
N LYS A 93 -9.63 4.27 -9.54
CA LYS A 93 -9.18 3.54 -10.74
C LYS A 93 -7.90 2.74 -10.47
N LYS A 94 -6.94 3.31 -9.74
CA LYS A 94 -5.68 2.62 -9.38
C LYS A 94 -5.87 1.50 -8.35
N LEU A 95 -6.87 1.63 -7.49
CA LEU A 95 -7.25 0.60 -6.50
C LEU A 95 -8.25 -0.42 -7.05
N SER A 96 -8.66 -0.30 -8.32
CA SER A 96 -9.57 -1.28 -8.91
C SER A 96 -8.90 -2.66 -9.01
N ALA A 97 -9.67 -3.72 -8.77
CA ALA A 97 -9.17 -5.10 -8.81
C ALA A 97 -8.49 -5.46 -10.16
N THR A 98 -8.86 -4.78 -11.24
CA THR A 98 -8.26 -4.95 -12.57
C THR A 98 -6.80 -4.47 -12.64
N SER A 99 -6.41 -3.43 -11.89
CA SER A 99 -5.02 -2.94 -11.86
C SER A 99 -4.15 -3.66 -10.82
N LEU A 100 -4.77 -4.36 -9.86
CA LEU A 100 -4.08 -5.16 -8.83
C LEU A 100 -3.93 -6.64 -9.20
N GLN A 101 -4.59 -7.12 -10.26
CA GLN A 101 -4.37 -8.48 -10.75
C GLN A 101 -2.97 -8.58 -11.39
N PRO A 102 -2.04 -9.36 -10.81
CA PRO A 102 -0.72 -9.56 -11.41
C PRO A 102 -0.89 -10.39 -12.68
N THR A 103 -1.04 -9.71 -13.82
CA THR A 103 -1.35 -10.33 -15.11
C THR A 103 -0.28 -11.34 -15.50
N ARG A 104 0.98 -11.01 -15.21
CA ARG A 104 2.15 -11.86 -15.48
C ARG A 104 2.15 -13.12 -14.61
N THR A 105 1.92 -13.01 -13.30
CA THR A 105 1.95 -14.15 -12.37
C THR A 105 0.82 -15.14 -12.67
N ILE A 106 -0.36 -14.65 -13.06
CA ILE A 106 -1.49 -15.52 -13.45
C ILE A 106 -1.18 -16.28 -14.75
N GLU A 107 -0.45 -15.65 -15.68
CA GLU A 107 -0.04 -16.28 -16.94
C GLU A 107 0.96 -17.41 -16.70
N THR A 108 1.99 -17.16 -15.86
CA THR A 108 3.01 -18.17 -15.52
C THR A 108 2.40 -19.36 -14.78
N VAL A 109 1.52 -19.13 -13.80
CA VAL A 109 0.83 -20.22 -13.07
C VAL A 109 -0.08 -21.05 -14.00
N LYS A 110 -0.70 -20.42 -15.02
CA LYS A 110 -1.48 -21.16 -16.03
C LYS A 110 -0.61 -22.00 -16.94
N ASP A 111 0.57 -21.52 -17.32
CA ASP A 111 1.53 -22.28 -18.12
C ASP A 111 2.08 -23.49 -17.35
N ASP A 112 2.44 -23.28 -16.08
CA ASP A 112 2.92 -24.36 -15.20
C ASP A 112 1.83 -25.42 -14.99
N ALA A 113 0.58 -25.02 -14.78
CA ALA A 113 -0.55 -25.94 -14.64
C ALA A 113 -0.83 -26.72 -15.94
N ARG A 114 -0.67 -26.10 -17.12
CA ARG A 114 -0.77 -26.79 -18.41
C ARG A 114 0.34 -27.82 -18.60
N TRP A 115 1.57 -27.47 -18.23
CA TRP A 115 2.71 -28.36 -18.36
C TRP A 115 2.57 -29.60 -17.44
N ALA A 116 2.18 -29.37 -16.18
CA ALA A 116 1.91 -30.45 -15.22
C ALA A 116 0.77 -31.37 -15.68
N LYS A 117 -0.30 -30.83 -16.27
CA LYS A 117 -1.42 -31.63 -16.78
C LYS A 117 -1.02 -32.50 -17.98
N THR A 118 -0.12 -31.99 -18.83
CA THR A 118 0.38 -32.72 -20.01
C THR A 118 1.28 -33.90 -19.60
N GLN A 119 2.11 -33.72 -18.57
CA GLN A 119 2.96 -34.79 -18.02
C GLN A 119 2.19 -35.93 -17.35
N ILE A 120 1.06 -35.64 -16.70
CA ILE A 120 0.23 -36.67 -16.04
C ILE A 120 -0.65 -37.44 -17.05
N SER A 121 -0.86 -36.88 -18.25
CA SER A 121 -1.65 -37.51 -19.32
C SER A 121 -0.83 -38.32 -20.33
N GLN A 122 0.50 -38.35 -20.20
CA GLN A 122 1.40 -39.27 -20.90
C GLN A 122 1.75 -40.44 -20.00
#